data_AF-A0A0R0JM48-F1
#
_entry.id   AF-A0A0R0JM48-F1
#
_cell.length_a   1.000
_cell.length_b   1.000
_cell.length_c   1.000
_cell.angle_alpha   90.00
_cell.angle_beta   90.00
_cell.angle_gamma   90.00
#
_symmetry.space_group_name_H-M   'P 1'
#
loop_
_entity.id
_entity.type
_entity.pdbx_description
1 polymer ?
#
loop_
_entity_poly.entity_id
_entity_poly.type
_entity_poly.pdbx_seq_one_letter_code
_entity_poly.pdbx_strand_id
1 'polypeptide(L)'
;MAPPLFNWGVKDTHRGTPVVVKMENPNWSMVELEGPEEEDLMLTNSPSSGVSRDKGRGKNAKQLTWVLLLKAHRAAGCLTSIAPALLGFVAAVKRRVAAGKTDADTDTDGGRENENPAVKTRFYSCIKLFLCLSVFLLVFEIVAYFKGWYFSAARFQLEHFMWTPSFGVKGFFDWLYARWVFVRVEYLAPPLQFLTNACIVLFLIQSMDRLALCLGCFWIRFKKIKPVPKGGGVLDLESGEEKGFSFSPMVLVQIPMCNEKEVYQQSIAAVCNLDWPKGKLLIQVLDDSDDPATQSLIKEEVQKWQQEGANILYRHRVIRDGYKAGNLKSAMNCSYVKDYEFVAIFDADFQPTPDFLKKTVPHFKDNDDLGLVQARWSFVNRDENLLTRLQNINLSFHFEVEQQVNGIFINFFGFNGTAGVWRIKTLEDAGGWLERTTVEDMDIAVRAHLHGWKFIFLNDVENLTKLTGNSSIDGILGQCNCSACVCLISSGPR
;
A
#
# COMPACT_ATOMS: atom_id res chain seq x y z
N MET A 1 -37.08 -24.73 46.11
CA MET A 1 -37.51 -25.72 45.10
C MET A 1 -36.71 -25.47 43.83
N ALA A 2 -35.66 -26.25 43.59
CA ALA A 2 -35.00 -26.36 42.30
C ALA A 2 -35.64 -27.52 41.52
N PRO A 3 -35.80 -27.40 40.20
CA PRO A 3 -35.37 -28.48 39.29
C PRO A 3 -34.91 -27.92 37.91
N PRO A 4 -34.50 -28.75 36.92
CA PRO A 4 -33.21 -29.45 36.88
C PRO A 4 -32.43 -29.20 35.56
N LEU A 5 -31.16 -29.62 35.57
CA LEU A 5 -30.26 -29.76 34.40
C LEU A 5 -30.82 -30.73 33.34
N PHE A 6 -30.65 -30.40 32.05
CA PHE A 6 -30.75 -31.38 30.96
C PHE A 6 -29.72 -31.16 29.84
N ASN A 7 -29.14 -32.28 29.42
CA ASN A 7 -28.11 -32.51 28.40
C ASN A 7 -28.49 -32.00 27.00
N TRP A 8 -27.50 -31.49 26.24
CA TRP A 8 -27.59 -31.39 24.79
C TRP A 8 -26.53 -32.24 24.11
N GLY A 9 -26.99 -33.34 23.51
CA GLY A 9 -26.27 -34.12 22.54
C GLY A 9 -27.29 -34.93 21.76
N VAL A 10 -27.60 -34.50 20.53
CA VAL A 10 -28.03 -35.30 19.38
C VAL A 10 -28.00 -34.37 18.15
N LYS A 11 -27.50 -34.93 17.06
CA LYS A 11 -27.19 -34.35 15.75
C LYS A 11 -28.15 -34.98 14.72
N ASP A 12 -28.24 -34.36 13.54
CA ASP A 12 -28.84 -34.82 12.26
C ASP A 12 -30.27 -34.30 11.96
N THR A 13 -30.67 -33.84 10.76
CA THR A 13 -30.05 -33.48 9.46
C THR A 13 -31.16 -32.91 8.56
N HIS A 14 -30.84 -31.96 7.65
CA HIS A 14 -31.26 -31.83 6.23
C HIS A 14 -31.28 -30.34 5.80
N ARG A 15 -30.40 -29.89 4.90
CA ARG A 15 -30.28 -30.02 3.42
C ARG A 15 -30.55 -28.67 2.75
N GLY A 16 -29.48 -28.02 2.29
CA GLY A 16 -29.48 -26.93 1.31
C GLY A 16 -28.13 -26.95 0.58
N THR A 17 -28.17 -27.05 -0.74
CA THR A 17 -27.07 -27.43 -1.65
C THR A 17 -26.05 -26.30 -1.87
N PRO A 18 -24.72 -26.51 -1.74
CA PRO A 18 -23.75 -25.56 -2.24
C PRO A 18 -23.43 -25.84 -3.72
N VAL A 19 -23.69 -24.85 -4.57
CA VAL A 19 -23.26 -24.84 -5.98
C VAL A 19 -21.75 -24.63 -6.00
N VAL A 20 -21.00 -25.71 -6.21
CA VAL A 20 -19.55 -25.68 -6.45
C VAL A 20 -19.33 -25.49 -7.94
N VAL A 21 -18.86 -24.31 -8.33
CA VAL A 21 -18.33 -24.06 -9.68
C VAL A 21 -16.98 -24.77 -9.78
N LYS A 22 -16.95 -25.91 -10.49
CA LYS A 22 -15.70 -26.56 -10.89
C LYS A 22 -15.04 -25.72 -11.98
N MET A 23 -13.89 -25.12 -11.68
CA MET A 23 -12.93 -24.68 -12.70
C MET A 23 -12.01 -25.86 -13.02
N GLU A 24 -11.90 -26.19 -14.31
CA GLU A 24 -11.01 -27.22 -14.83
C GLU A 24 -9.54 -26.84 -14.61
N ASN A 25 -8.78 -27.80 -14.06
CA ASN A 25 -7.35 -27.68 -13.80
C ASN A 25 -6.58 -28.18 -15.03
N PRO A 26 -5.68 -27.42 -15.67
CA PRO A 26 -4.93 -27.91 -16.82
C PRO A 26 -3.87 -28.94 -16.40
N ASN A 27 -3.93 -30.10 -17.06
CA ASN A 27 -3.02 -31.23 -16.99
C ASN A 27 -1.54 -30.81 -16.98
N TRP A 28 -0.81 -31.21 -15.93
CA TRP A 28 0.61 -31.51 -16.03
C TRP A 28 0.78 -33.00 -15.72
N SER A 29 1.14 -33.78 -16.73
CA SER A 29 1.44 -35.20 -16.59
C SER A 29 2.80 -35.35 -15.89
N MET A 30 2.78 -35.93 -14.70
CA MET A 30 3.98 -36.48 -14.08
C MET A 30 4.25 -37.82 -14.75
N VAL A 31 5.23 -37.87 -15.64
CA VAL A 31 5.74 -39.14 -16.18
C VAL A 31 6.57 -39.79 -15.08
N GLU A 32 6.00 -40.78 -14.40
CA GLU A 32 6.75 -41.76 -13.59
C GLU A 32 7.58 -42.62 -14.55
N LEU A 33 8.90 -42.61 -14.36
CA LEU A 33 9.81 -43.51 -15.07
C LEU A 33 9.95 -44.78 -14.22
N GLU A 34 9.42 -45.90 -14.73
CA GLU A 34 9.66 -47.24 -14.22
C GLU A 34 11.15 -47.57 -14.22
N GLY A 35 11.65 -48.10 -13.10
CA GLY A 35 12.99 -48.67 -12.98
C GLY A 35 13.05 -50.08 -13.58
N PRO A 36 14.21 -50.54 -14.09
CA PRO A 36 14.27 -51.79 -14.83
C PRO A 36 14.13 -53.01 -13.90
N GLU A 37 13.31 -53.96 -14.36
CA GLU A 37 13.02 -55.26 -13.75
C GLU A 37 14.26 -56.17 -13.74
N GLU A 38 14.45 -56.90 -12.64
CA GLU A 38 15.46 -57.95 -12.47
C GLU A 38 14.85 -59.31 -12.84
N GLU A 39 14.86 -59.70 -14.12
CA GLU A 39 14.67 -61.10 -14.53
C GLU A 39 15.52 -61.43 -15.76
N ASP A 40 16.75 -61.88 -15.53
CA ASP A 40 17.36 -62.97 -16.32
C ASP A 40 18.67 -63.42 -15.68
N LEU A 41 18.63 -64.55 -14.96
CA LEU A 41 19.63 -65.63 -14.93
C LEU A 41 19.50 -66.45 -13.63
N MET A 42 18.62 -67.45 -13.67
CA MET A 42 18.77 -68.67 -12.87
C MET A 42 20.01 -69.43 -13.36
N LEU A 43 20.88 -69.89 -12.44
CA LEU A 43 21.37 -71.28 -12.37
C LEU A 43 22.45 -71.51 -11.26
N THR A 44 22.15 -72.50 -10.39
CA THR A 44 23.02 -73.41 -9.62
C THR A 44 23.57 -73.06 -8.22
N ASN A 45 23.04 -73.80 -7.23
CA ASN A 45 23.66 -74.54 -6.09
C ASN A 45 24.56 -73.88 -5.02
N SER A 46 24.03 -73.86 -3.77
CA SER A 46 24.55 -74.23 -2.41
C SER A 46 26.05 -74.11 -2.01
N PRO A 47 26.42 -74.20 -0.70
CA PRO A 47 26.74 -73.07 0.17
C PRO A 47 28.23 -73.02 0.65
N SER A 48 28.59 -71.93 1.33
CA SER A 48 29.68 -71.77 2.34
C SER A 48 30.89 -70.87 2.03
N SER A 49 31.23 -70.06 3.06
CA SER A 49 32.54 -69.48 3.41
C SER A 49 33.08 -68.25 2.66
N GLY A 50 33.67 -67.32 3.44
CA GLY A 50 34.86 -66.55 3.00
C GLY A 50 34.70 -65.08 2.57
N VAL A 51 34.77 -64.17 3.54
CA VAL A 51 35.66 -62.98 3.60
C VAL A 51 35.98 -62.14 2.31
N SER A 52 35.57 -60.87 2.39
CA SER A 52 36.19 -59.59 1.95
C SER A 52 36.30 -59.13 0.47
N ARG A 53 35.85 -57.86 0.35
CA ARG A 53 36.41 -56.70 -0.38
C ARG A 53 36.31 -56.63 -1.91
N ASP A 54 35.54 -55.60 -2.29
CA ASP A 54 35.84 -54.57 -3.31
C ASP A 54 34.95 -54.60 -4.56
N LYS A 55 33.85 -53.83 -4.51
CA LYS A 55 33.06 -53.42 -5.69
C LYS A 55 32.12 -52.26 -5.35
N GLY A 56 32.71 -51.11 -5.00
CA GLY A 56 31.97 -49.91 -4.58
C GLY A 56 32.42 -48.63 -5.27
N ARG A 57 32.81 -48.64 -6.55
CA ARG A 57 33.38 -47.43 -7.19
C ARG A 57 33.09 -47.23 -8.68
N GLY A 58 31.97 -47.78 -9.18
CA GLY A 58 31.59 -47.64 -10.60
C GLY A 58 30.20 -47.05 -10.88
N LYS A 59 29.27 -47.07 -9.91
CA LYS A 59 27.85 -46.72 -10.15
C LYS A 59 27.54 -45.22 -9.95
N ASN A 60 28.25 -44.52 -9.08
CA ASN A 60 27.98 -43.11 -8.75
C ASN A 60 28.43 -42.10 -9.83
N ALA A 61 29.48 -42.41 -10.60
CA ALA A 61 30.01 -41.46 -11.59
C ALA A 61 29.04 -41.26 -12.77
N LYS A 62 28.46 -42.34 -13.30
CA LYS A 62 27.51 -42.27 -14.42
C LYS A 62 26.20 -41.56 -14.05
N GLN A 63 25.75 -41.73 -12.80
CA GLN A 63 24.54 -41.09 -12.27
C GLN A 63 24.75 -39.58 -12.05
N LEU A 64 25.92 -39.17 -11.53
CA LEU A 64 26.30 -37.75 -11.41
C LEU A 64 26.45 -37.07 -12.77
N THR A 65 27.04 -37.75 -13.76
CA THR A 65 27.16 -37.22 -15.13
C THR A 65 25.79 -37.01 -15.78
N TRP A 66 24.84 -37.92 -15.57
CA TRP A 66 23.47 -37.80 -16.07
C TRP A 66 22.69 -36.66 -15.40
N VAL A 67 22.84 -36.47 -14.09
CA VAL A 67 22.20 -35.37 -13.35
C VAL A 67 22.77 -34.01 -13.77
N LEU A 68 24.08 -33.92 -14.01
CA LEU A 68 24.72 -32.70 -14.53
C LEU A 68 24.30 -32.42 -15.98
N LEU A 69 24.18 -33.43 -16.82
CA LEU A 69 23.65 -33.30 -18.19
C LEU A 69 22.19 -32.84 -18.18
N LEU A 70 21.34 -33.37 -17.30
CA LEU A 70 19.96 -32.90 -17.17
C LEU A 70 19.87 -31.45 -16.70
N LYS A 71 20.70 -31.04 -15.73
CA LYS A 71 20.76 -29.65 -15.27
C LYS A 71 21.27 -28.71 -16.35
N ALA A 72 22.27 -29.14 -17.14
CA ALA A 72 22.77 -28.38 -18.27
C ALA A 72 21.72 -28.25 -19.40
N HIS A 73 21.00 -29.33 -19.71
CA HIS A 73 19.93 -29.30 -20.71
C HIS A 73 18.74 -28.45 -20.27
N ARG A 74 18.41 -28.45 -18.97
CA ARG A 74 17.37 -27.57 -18.38
C ARG A 74 17.81 -26.10 -18.37
N ALA A 75 19.08 -25.81 -18.11
CA ALA A 75 19.65 -24.47 -18.20
C ALA A 75 19.69 -23.97 -19.66
N ALA A 76 20.05 -24.84 -20.61
CA ALA A 76 20.01 -24.55 -22.04
C ALA A 76 18.57 -24.29 -22.53
N GLY A 77 17.59 -25.06 -22.05
CA GLY A 77 16.16 -24.82 -22.31
C GLY A 77 15.63 -23.52 -21.69
N CYS A 78 16.15 -23.10 -20.55
CA CYS A 78 15.86 -21.78 -19.98
C CYS A 78 16.49 -20.65 -20.80
N LEU A 79 17.70 -20.85 -21.32
CA LEU A 79 18.37 -19.85 -22.18
C LEU A 79 17.67 -19.69 -23.53
N THR A 80 17.15 -20.77 -24.12
CA THR A 80 16.38 -20.71 -25.37
C THR A 80 14.96 -20.16 -25.19
N SER A 81 14.40 -20.16 -23.97
CA SER A 81 13.09 -19.56 -23.69
C SER A 81 13.14 -18.05 -23.40
N ILE A 82 14.32 -17.51 -23.04
CA ILE A 82 14.52 -16.08 -22.76
C ILE A 82 14.28 -15.22 -24.00
N ALA A 83 14.75 -15.63 -25.17
CA ALA A 83 14.56 -14.89 -26.42
C ALA A 83 13.08 -14.74 -26.82
N PRO A 84 12.27 -15.82 -26.91
CA PRO A 84 10.85 -15.69 -27.17
C PRO A 84 10.07 -15.00 -26.03
N ALA A 85 10.49 -15.14 -24.77
CA ALA A 85 9.90 -14.41 -23.65
C ALA A 85 10.15 -12.89 -23.74
N LEU A 86 11.37 -12.47 -24.10
CA LEU A 86 11.73 -11.08 -24.36
C LEU A 86 10.96 -10.53 -25.57
N LEU A 87 10.83 -11.29 -26.64
CA LEU A 87 10.05 -10.89 -27.81
C LEU A 87 8.55 -10.79 -27.49
N GLY A 88 8.02 -11.71 -26.69
CA GLY A 88 6.65 -11.67 -26.18
C GLY A 88 6.39 -10.46 -25.28
N PHE A 89 7.34 -10.12 -24.41
CA PHE A 89 7.31 -8.93 -23.57
C PHE A 89 7.35 -7.65 -24.40
N VAL A 90 8.26 -7.54 -25.36
CA VAL A 90 8.36 -6.38 -26.27
C VAL A 90 7.10 -6.25 -27.13
N ALA A 91 6.51 -7.35 -27.60
CA ALA A 91 5.25 -7.35 -28.34
C ALA A 91 4.05 -6.96 -27.46
N ALA A 92 4.03 -7.36 -26.18
CA ALA A 92 3.02 -6.95 -25.21
C ALA A 92 3.14 -5.46 -24.86
N VAL A 93 4.36 -4.95 -24.69
CA VAL A 93 4.65 -3.52 -24.50
C VAL A 93 4.24 -2.73 -25.75
N LYS A 94 4.57 -3.19 -26.96
CA LYS A 94 4.10 -2.54 -28.21
C LYS A 94 2.58 -2.52 -28.33
N ARG A 95 1.89 -3.62 -27.98
CA ARG A 95 0.42 -3.67 -27.97
C ARG A 95 -0.19 -2.71 -26.94
N ARG A 96 0.39 -2.64 -25.74
CA ARG A 96 -0.04 -1.72 -24.67
C ARG A 96 0.21 -0.25 -25.05
N VAL A 97 1.35 0.06 -25.69
CA VAL A 97 1.67 1.41 -26.18
C VAL A 97 0.79 1.80 -27.38
N ALA A 98 0.38 0.84 -28.22
CA ALA A 98 -0.58 1.08 -29.30
C ALA A 98 -2.00 1.29 -28.77
N ALA A 99 -2.44 0.49 -27.79
CA ALA A 99 -3.74 0.64 -27.13
C ALA A 99 -3.85 1.95 -26.34
N GLY A 100 -2.80 2.35 -25.61
CA GLY A 100 -2.74 3.66 -24.93
C GLY A 100 -2.63 4.86 -25.87
N LYS A 101 -2.49 4.63 -27.19
CA LYS A 101 -2.53 5.69 -28.21
C LYS A 101 -3.94 5.90 -28.76
N THR A 102 -4.78 4.88 -28.74
CA THR A 102 -6.22 4.98 -29.07
C THR A 102 -7.03 5.60 -27.94
N ASP A 103 -6.68 5.35 -26.67
CA ASP A 103 -7.39 5.94 -25.53
C ASP A 103 -7.19 7.47 -25.42
N ALA A 104 -6.08 7.99 -25.97
CA ALA A 104 -5.79 9.43 -25.99
C ALA A 104 -6.60 10.21 -27.05
N ASP A 105 -7.19 9.53 -28.04
CA ASP A 105 -7.98 10.16 -29.11
C ASP A 105 -9.50 10.10 -28.85
N THR A 106 -9.96 9.40 -27.80
CA THR A 106 -11.40 9.25 -27.48
C THR A 106 -11.88 10.02 -26.25
N ASP A 107 -11.00 10.59 -25.43
CA ASP A 107 -11.39 11.41 -24.28
C ASP A 107 -11.50 12.91 -24.65
N THR A 108 -12.55 13.24 -25.39
CA THR A 108 -13.11 14.60 -25.43
C THR A 108 -14.53 14.59 -24.87
N ASP A 109 -14.66 14.42 -23.55
CA ASP A 109 -15.66 15.14 -22.76
C ASP A 109 -15.35 15.06 -21.26
N GLY A 110 -15.50 16.17 -20.52
CA GLY A 110 -15.56 16.15 -19.05
C GLY A 110 -14.29 16.49 -18.25
N GLY A 111 -13.91 17.77 -18.22
CA GLY A 111 -13.42 18.49 -17.03
C GLY A 111 -12.26 17.92 -16.20
N ARG A 112 -11.01 18.19 -16.63
CA ARG A 112 -9.86 18.29 -15.71
C ARG A 112 -8.85 19.32 -16.22
N GLU A 113 -8.32 20.12 -15.31
CA GLU A 113 -7.48 21.30 -15.56
C GLU A 113 -6.25 21.00 -16.44
N ASN A 114 -6.25 21.58 -17.64
CA ASN A 114 -5.16 22.26 -18.35
C ASN A 114 -3.67 21.85 -18.10
N GLU A 115 -3.31 20.56 -18.20
CA GLU A 115 -1.92 20.20 -18.56
C GLU A 115 -1.79 20.06 -20.07
N ASN A 116 -0.98 20.93 -20.68
CA ASN A 116 -0.84 21.06 -22.12
C ASN A 116 -0.32 19.73 -22.74
N PRO A 117 -1.12 19.00 -23.54
CA PRO A 117 -0.76 17.68 -24.06
C PRO A 117 0.52 17.72 -24.90
N ALA A 118 0.83 18.87 -25.52
CA ALA A 118 2.07 19.09 -26.24
C ALA A 118 3.33 19.00 -25.36
N VAL A 119 3.24 19.35 -24.07
CA VAL A 119 4.36 19.28 -23.11
C VAL A 119 4.64 17.82 -22.75
N LYS A 120 3.58 17.02 -22.52
CA LYS A 120 3.68 15.58 -22.24
C LYS A 120 4.26 14.82 -23.44
N THR A 121 3.83 15.15 -24.66
CA THR A 121 4.38 14.56 -25.90
C THR A 121 5.84 14.94 -26.12
N ARG A 122 6.22 16.21 -25.87
CA ARG A 122 7.61 16.68 -25.99
C ARG A 122 8.53 16.03 -24.96
N PHE A 123 8.08 15.92 -23.70
CA PHE A 123 8.83 15.28 -22.64
C PHE A 123 9.07 13.79 -22.93
N TYR A 124 8.03 13.08 -23.39
CA TYR A 124 8.17 11.67 -23.79
C TYR A 124 9.07 11.49 -25.01
N SER A 125 9.01 12.41 -25.99
CA SER A 125 9.96 12.44 -27.12
C SER A 125 11.40 12.67 -26.67
N CYS A 126 11.63 13.58 -25.72
CA CYS A 126 12.95 13.79 -25.13
C CYS A 126 13.48 12.54 -24.43
N ILE A 127 12.67 11.87 -23.62
CA ILE A 127 13.05 10.61 -22.96
C ILE A 127 13.41 9.55 -24.01
N LYS A 128 12.61 9.39 -25.06
CA LYS A 128 12.90 8.45 -26.16
C LYS A 128 14.22 8.79 -26.86
N LEU A 129 14.49 10.07 -27.11
CA LEU A 129 15.74 10.51 -27.73
C LEU A 129 16.95 10.17 -26.86
N PHE A 130 16.90 10.49 -25.56
CA PHE A 130 17.96 10.15 -24.61
C PHE A 130 18.16 8.65 -24.46
N LEU A 131 17.08 7.86 -24.46
CA LEU A 131 17.16 6.40 -24.42
C LEU A 131 17.81 5.83 -25.68
N CYS A 132 17.37 6.27 -26.87
CA CYS A 132 17.96 5.85 -28.14
C CYS A 132 19.45 6.22 -28.21
N LEU A 133 19.82 7.43 -27.77
CA LEU A 133 21.21 7.87 -27.70
C LEU A 133 22.01 7.01 -26.73
N SER A 134 21.47 6.70 -25.55
CA SER A 134 22.14 5.86 -24.54
C SER A 134 22.36 4.43 -25.05
N VAL A 135 21.37 3.84 -25.73
CA VAL A 135 21.47 2.51 -26.34
C VAL A 135 22.50 2.52 -27.48
N PHE A 136 22.50 3.56 -28.32
CA PHE A 136 23.47 3.71 -29.38
C PHE A 136 24.90 3.80 -28.83
N LEU A 137 25.13 4.61 -27.80
CA LEU A 137 26.42 4.74 -27.13
C LEU A 137 26.85 3.43 -26.46
N LEU A 138 25.93 2.67 -25.85
CA LEU A 138 26.21 1.36 -25.28
C LEU A 138 26.63 0.34 -26.36
N VAL A 139 25.92 0.29 -27.49
CA VAL A 139 26.28 -0.58 -28.62
C VAL A 139 27.65 -0.22 -29.17
N PHE A 140 27.95 1.08 -29.28
CA PHE A 140 29.26 1.58 -29.69
C PHE A 140 30.37 1.14 -28.72
N GLU A 141 30.16 1.23 -27.40
CA GLU A 141 31.13 0.75 -26.40
C GLU A 141 31.35 -0.77 -26.48
N ILE A 142 30.30 -1.55 -26.70
CA ILE A 142 30.40 -3.00 -26.89
C ILE A 142 31.25 -3.33 -28.12
N VAL A 143 31.02 -2.63 -29.25
CA VAL A 143 31.80 -2.81 -30.47
C VAL A 143 33.26 -2.39 -30.25
N ALA A 144 33.51 -1.27 -29.56
CA ALA A 144 34.86 -0.81 -29.23
C ALA A 144 35.61 -1.81 -28.32
N TYR A 145 34.90 -2.43 -27.36
CA TYR A 145 35.43 -3.46 -26.48
C TYR A 145 35.87 -4.71 -27.28
N PHE A 146 35.00 -5.23 -28.15
CA PHE A 146 35.33 -6.40 -28.98
C PHE A 146 36.42 -6.12 -30.02
N LYS A 147 36.60 -4.86 -30.43
CA LYS A 147 37.69 -4.41 -31.33
C LYS A 147 39.03 -4.18 -30.60
N GLY A 148 39.07 -4.32 -29.27
CA GLY A 148 40.29 -4.16 -28.49
C GLY A 148 40.74 -2.70 -28.30
N TRP A 149 39.86 -1.72 -28.52
CA TRP A 149 40.17 -0.29 -28.37
C TRP A 149 40.31 0.17 -26.90
N TYR A 150 40.31 -0.78 -25.96
CA TYR A 150 40.25 -0.50 -24.53
C TYR A 150 41.63 -0.38 -23.84
N PHE A 151 42.73 -0.73 -24.52
CA PHE A 151 44.07 -0.75 -23.90
C PHE A 151 45.18 -0.21 -24.82
N SER A 152 45.36 1.10 -24.80
CA SER A 152 46.70 1.72 -24.84
C SER A 152 46.64 3.09 -24.18
N ALA A 153 47.19 3.14 -22.97
CA ALA A 153 47.58 4.32 -22.17
C ALA A 153 46.52 5.41 -21.89
N ALA A 154 45.55 5.10 -21.02
CA ALA A 154 44.56 6.04 -20.46
C ALA A 154 45.11 7.16 -19.55
N ARG A 155 46.41 7.51 -19.61
CA ARG A 155 46.94 8.72 -18.96
C ARG A 155 48.08 9.40 -19.73
N PHE A 156 48.91 8.63 -20.44
CA PHE A 156 50.06 9.17 -21.19
C PHE A 156 49.82 9.39 -22.70
N GLN A 157 48.81 8.76 -23.33
CA GLN A 157 48.52 8.97 -24.77
C GLN A 157 47.37 9.96 -25.05
N LEU A 158 46.59 10.34 -24.05
CA LEU A 158 45.47 11.27 -24.23
C LEU A 158 45.97 12.67 -24.67
N GLU A 159 47.13 13.12 -24.16
CA GLU A 159 47.74 14.37 -24.60
C GLU A 159 48.33 14.30 -26.01
N HIS A 160 48.90 13.15 -26.41
CA HIS A 160 49.58 13.04 -27.71
C HIS A 160 48.60 12.99 -28.89
N PHE A 161 47.44 12.34 -28.72
CA PHE A 161 46.42 12.22 -29.78
C PHE A 161 45.51 13.45 -29.90
N MET A 162 45.47 14.32 -28.88
CA MET A 162 44.70 15.57 -28.93
C MET A 162 45.31 16.62 -29.86
N TRP A 163 46.60 16.50 -30.21
CA TRP A 163 47.36 17.56 -30.89
C TRP A 163 47.91 17.21 -32.27
N THR A 164 47.70 15.99 -32.78
CA THR A 164 48.14 15.60 -34.13
C THR A 164 46.99 15.10 -35.00
N PRO A 165 46.59 15.83 -36.05
CA PRO A 165 45.60 15.34 -37.00
C PRO A 165 46.29 14.40 -38.00
N SER A 166 46.43 13.12 -37.68
CA SER A 166 46.72 12.13 -38.73
C SER A 166 45.46 11.95 -39.57
N PHE A 167 45.43 12.59 -40.75
CA PHE A 167 44.36 12.55 -41.76
C PHE A 167 44.20 11.15 -42.40
N GLY A 168 43.69 10.20 -41.63
CA GLY A 168 43.19 8.91 -42.09
C GLY A 168 41.89 8.56 -41.37
N VAL A 169 40.99 7.84 -42.03
CA VAL A 169 39.66 7.46 -41.48
C VAL A 169 39.78 6.84 -40.08
N LYS A 170 40.82 6.04 -39.84
CA LYS A 170 41.13 5.44 -38.53
C LYS A 170 41.46 6.48 -37.44
N GLY A 171 42.28 7.49 -37.76
CA GLY A 171 42.66 8.55 -36.82
C GLY A 171 41.51 9.46 -36.41
N PHE A 172 40.52 9.66 -37.28
CA PHE A 172 39.30 10.40 -36.94
C PHE A 172 38.44 9.66 -35.90
N PHE A 173 38.25 8.35 -36.06
CA PHE A 173 37.51 7.54 -35.09
C PHE A 173 38.25 7.43 -33.74
N ASP A 174 39.58 7.29 -33.76
CA ASP A 174 40.41 7.27 -32.55
C ASP A 174 40.31 8.61 -31.79
N TRP A 175 40.33 9.75 -32.50
CA TRP A 175 40.14 11.08 -31.90
C TRP A 175 38.74 11.28 -31.30
N LEU A 176 37.70 10.86 -32.02
CA LEU A 176 36.31 10.97 -31.56
C LEU A 176 36.06 10.09 -30.33
N TYR A 177 36.62 8.88 -30.30
CA TYR A 177 36.56 7.99 -29.14
C TYR A 177 37.34 8.56 -27.95
N ALA A 178 38.55 9.08 -28.15
CA ALA A 178 39.33 9.70 -27.07
C ALA A 178 38.61 10.92 -26.47
N ARG A 179 38.00 11.77 -27.31
CA ARG A 179 37.19 12.89 -26.85
C ARG A 179 35.93 12.44 -26.10
N TRP A 180 35.26 11.38 -26.57
CA TRP A 180 34.12 10.77 -25.87
C TRP A 180 34.51 10.25 -24.49
N VAL A 181 35.62 9.51 -24.37
CA VAL A 181 36.13 9.00 -23.09
C VAL A 181 36.49 10.15 -22.15
N PHE A 182 37.13 11.21 -22.65
CA PHE A 182 37.43 12.40 -21.86
C PHE A 182 36.15 13.06 -21.31
N VAL A 183 35.15 13.30 -22.17
CA VAL A 183 33.85 13.87 -21.76
C VAL A 183 33.16 12.96 -20.74
N ARG A 184 33.17 11.64 -20.95
CA ARG A 184 32.59 10.66 -20.04
C ARG A 184 33.25 10.70 -18.67
N VAL A 185 34.58 10.70 -18.59
CA VAL A 185 35.33 10.61 -17.32
C VAL A 185 35.32 11.93 -16.57
N GLU A 186 35.43 13.06 -17.27
CA GLU A 186 35.60 14.36 -16.61
C GLU A 186 34.28 15.08 -16.36
N TYR A 187 33.28 14.93 -17.25
CA TYR A 187 32.01 15.67 -17.15
C TYR A 187 30.82 14.79 -16.77
N LEU A 188 30.74 13.54 -17.24
CA LEU A 188 29.56 12.70 -17.01
C LEU A 188 29.67 11.81 -15.76
N ALA A 189 30.85 11.25 -15.50
CA ALA A 189 31.07 10.33 -14.38
C ALA A 189 30.97 11.03 -12.99
N PRO A 190 31.57 12.22 -12.75
CA PRO A 190 31.48 12.85 -11.43
C PRO A 190 30.06 13.17 -10.96
N PRO A 191 29.16 13.79 -11.75
CA PRO A 191 27.80 14.06 -11.30
C PRO A 191 26.97 12.78 -11.14
N LEU A 192 27.16 11.76 -12.00
CA LEU A 192 26.46 10.48 -11.87
C LEU A 192 26.91 9.70 -10.62
N GLN A 193 28.22 9.73 -10.33
CA GLN A 193 28.78 9.15 -9.13
C GLN A 193 28.29 9.90 -7.88
N PHE A 194 28.24 11.23 -7.92
CA PHE A 194 27.67 12.04 -6.85
C PHE A 194 26.20 11.67 -6.59
N LEU A 195 25.38 11.59 -7.65
CA LEU A 195 23.97 11.21 -7.55
C LEU A 195 23.82 9.80 -6.97
N THR A 196 24.63 8.85 -7.44
CA THR A 196 24.61 7.46 -6.94
C THR A 196 25.01 7.41 -5.46
N ASN A 197 26.06 8.13 -5.08
CA ASN A 197 26.50 8.23 -3.68
C ASN A 197 25.41 8.88 -2.80
N ALA A 198 24.75 9.94 -3.29
CA ALA A 198 23.64 10.57 -2.60
C ALA A 198 22.46 9.59 -2.42
N CYS A 199 22.08 8.83 -3.46
CA CYS A 199 21.06 7.80 -3.37
C CYS A 199 21.42 6.70 -2.36
N ILE A 200 22.69 6.27 -2.31
CA ILE A 200 23.16 5.29 -1.33
C ILE A 200 23.01 5.85 0.10
N VAL A 201 23.43 7.10 0.32
CA VAL A 201 23.30 7.75 1.64
C VAL A 201 21.84 7.87 2.06
N LEU A 202 20.95 8.31 1.16
CA LEU A 202 19.51 8.38 1.43
C LEU A 202 18.91 7.01 1.75
N PHE A 203 19.31 5.98 1.00
CA PHE A 203 18.89 4.60 1.27
C PHE A 203 19.36 4.10 2.63
N LEU A 204 20.60 4.42 3.03
CA LEU A 204 21.11 4.06 4.36
C LEU A 204 20.33 4.78 5.47
N ILE A 205 20.06 6.08 5.31
CA ILE A 205 19.26 6.85 6.27
C ILE A 205 17.85 6.25 6.38
N GLN A 206 17.18 5.98 5.26
CA GLN A 206 15.86 5.37 5.24
C GLN A 206 15.87 3.97 5.89
N SER A 207 16.92 3.18 5.64
CA SER A 207 17.07 1.85 6.25
C SER A 207 17.27 1.94 7.77
N MET A 208 18.05 2.91 8.25
CA MET A 208 18.24 3.17 9.68
C MET A 208 16.95 3.63 10.37
N ASP A 209 16.18 4.51 9.72
CA ASP A 209 14.87 4.94 10.21
C ASP A 209 13.91 3.76 10.38
N ARG A 210 13.75 2.93 9.33
CA ARG A 210 12.91 1.72 9.37
C ARG A 210 13.39 0.75 10.45
N LEU A 211 14.69 0.59 10.65
CA LEU A 211 15.25 -0.23 11.73
C LEU A 211 14.90 0.33 13.11
N ALA A 212 15.01 1.65 13.31
CA ALA A 212 14.65 2.31 14.56
C ALA A 212 13.17 2.15 14.89
N LEU A 213 12.29 2.31 13.90
CA LEU A 213 10.85 2.06 14.04
C LEU A 213 10.55 0.60 14.41
N CYS A 214 11.19 -0.37 13.75
CA CYS A 214 11.07 -1.78 14.10
C CYS A 214 11.52 -2.08 15.54
N LEU A 215 12.64 -1.51 15.99
CA LEU A 215 13.12 -1.65 17.36
C LEU A 215 12.18 -0.99 18.37
N GLY A 216 11.62 0.18 18.05
CA GLY A 216 10.62 0.87 18.85
C GLY A 216 9.34 0.04 19.00
N CYS A 217 8.82 -0.52 17.90
CA CYS A 217 7.64 -1.38 17.92
C CYS A 217 7.92 -2.66 18.72
N PHE A 218 9.09 -3.29 18.54
CA PHE A 218 9.51 -4.43 19.34
C PHE A 218 9.55 -4.08 20.84
N TRP A 219 10.09 -2.92 21.20
CA TRP A 219 10.13 -2.44 22.58
C TRP A 219 8.73 -2.22 23.16
N ILE A 220 7.82 -1.60 22.41
CA ILE A 220 6.42 -1.39 22.80
C ILE A 220 5.73 -2.72 23.06
N ARG A 221 5.89 -3.70 22.17
CA ARG A 221 5.33 -5.05 22.33
C ARG A 221 5.95 -5.77 23.53
N PHE A 222 7.25 -5.68 23.71
CA PHE A 222 7.97 -6.30 24.82
C PHE A 222 7.56 -5.73 26.18
N LYS A 223 7.43 -4.40 26.28
CA LYS A 223 6.99 -3.70 27.50
C LYS A 223 5.47 -3.62 27.66
N LYS A 224 4.70 -4.09 26.68
CA LYS A 224 3.23 -4.00 26.61
C LYS A 224 2.73 -2.58 26.87
N ILE A 225 3.42 -1.58 26.32
CA ILE A 225 3.04 -0.18 26.47
C ILE A 225 1.76 0.04 25.67
N LYS A 226 0.70 0.47 26.35
CA LYS A 226 -0.57 0.82 25.72
C LYS A 226 -1.01 2.20 26.21
N PRO A 227 -1.56 3.04 25.35
CA PRO A 227 -2.26 4.23 25.81
C PRO A 227 -3.45 3.76 26.66
N VAL A 228 -3.45 4.08 27.95
CA VAL A 228 -4.56 3.81 28.86
C VAL A 228 -5.24 5.14 29.18
N PRO A 229 -6.59 5.21 29.19
CA PRO A 229 -7.30 6.40 29.65
C PRO A 229 -6.85 6.80 31.06
N LYS A 230 -6.54 8.08 31.29
CA LYS A 230 -6.02 8.59 32.57
C LYS A 230 -7.01 8.44 33.75
N GLY A 231 -8.29 8.22 33.46
CA GLY A 231 -9.39 8.22 34.44
C GLY A 231 -9.97 6.85 34.81
N GLY A 232 -9.15 5.79 34.85
CA GLY A 232 -9.48 4.49 35.47
C GLY A 232 -10.85 3.91 35.11
N GLY A 233 -10.94 3.19 33.99
CA GLY A 233 -12.11 2.38 33.68
C GLY A 233 -12.35 2.26 32.18
N VAL A 234 -12.07 1.07 31.64
CA VAL A 234 -13.00 0.47 30.68
C VAL A 234 -14.37 0.54 31.35
N LEU A 235 -15.41 0.96 30.63
CA LEU A 235 -16.79 0.94 31.09
C LEU A 235 -17.07 -0.42 31.74
N ASP A 236 -17.09 -0.46 33.07
CA ASP A 236 -17.19 -1.70 33.84
C ASP A 236 -18.66 -2.12 33.84
N LEU A 237 -19.10 -2.68 32.71
CA LEU A 237 -20.47 -3.14 32.48
C LEU A 237 -20.84 -4.36 33.36
N GLU A 238 -19.91 -4.91 34.14
CA GLU A 238 -20.15 -6.04 35.04
C GLU A 238 -20.34 -5.66 36.51
N SER A 239 -20.12 -4.39 36.90
CA SER A 239 -20.40 -3.93 38.26
C SER A 239 -21.76 -3.26 38.33
N GLY A 240 -22.77 -3.97 38.83
CA GLY A 240 -24.13 -3.48 39.06
C GLY A 240 -24.24 -2.40 40.15
N GLU A 241 -23.35 -1.41 40.18
CA GLU A 241 -23.47 -0.23 41.02
C GLU A 241 -23.51 1.05 40.16
N GLU A 242 -24.67 1.69 40.15
CA GLU A 242 -24.85 3.07 39.70
C GLU A 242 -24.04 4.04 40.58
N LYS A 243 -22.77 4.29 40.23
CA LYS A 243 -21.99 5.39 40.81
C LYS A 243 -21.27 6.20 39.74
N GLY A 244 -21.86 7.37 39.47
CA GLY A 244 -21.16 8.55 38.98
C GLY A 244 -21.18 8.70 37.46
N PHE A 245 -22.03 9.61 36.97
CA PHE A 245 -22.01 10.23 35.63
C PHE A 245 -21.05 9.58 34.62
N SER A 246 -21.59 8.68 33.80
CA SER A 246 -20.88 8.11 32.66
C SER A 246 -20.34 9.25 31.79
N PHE A 247 -19.03 9.27 31.56
CA PHE A 247 -18.39 10.24 30.65
C PHE A 247 -18.89 9.94 29.24
N SER A 248 -19.96 10.63 28.86
CA SER A 248 -20.58 10.55 27.54
C SER A 248 -20.77 11.98 27.05
N PRO A 249 -19.72 12.60 26.47
CA PRO A 249 -19.83 13.90 25.82
C PRO A 249 -20.71 13.83 24.56
N MET A 250 -21.05 15.01 24.03
CA MET A 250 -21.75 15.13 22.75
C MET A 250 -20.78 14.81 21.60
N VAL A 251 -21.13 13.81 20.79
CA VAL A 251 -20.30 13.31 19.68
C VAL A 251 -21.04 13.46 18.35
N LEU A 252 -20.37 14.11 17.41
CA LEU A 252 -20.75 14.20 16.00
C LEU A 252 -20.05 13.09 15.22
N VAL A 253 -20.73 12.45 14.27
CA VAL A 253 -20.15 11.47 13.35
C VAL A 253 -20.37 11.98 11.94
N GLN A 254 -19.31 12.07 11.14
CA GLN A 254 -19.34 12.55 9.76
C GLN A 254 -18.96 11.44 8.80
N ILE A 255 -19.76 11.30 7.75
CA ILE A 255 -19.52 10.34 6.66
C ILE A 255 -19.55 11.09 5.33
N PRO A 256 -18.40 11.56 4.84
CA PRO A 256 -18.30 12.04 3.46
C PRO A 256 -18.57 10.90 2.48
N MET A 257 -19.47 11.17 1.54
CA MET A 257 -19.88 10.27 0.47
C MET A 257 -19.80 10.99 -0.88
N CYS A 258 -19.25 10.33 -1.90
CA CYS A 258 -19.24 10.79 -3.28
C CYS A 258 -19.39 9.60 -4.24
N ASN A 259 -20.60 9.40 -4.74
CA ASN A 259 -20.97 8.35 -5.71
C ASN A 259 -20.77 6.89 -5.20
N GLU A 260 -20.82 6.62 -3.89
CA GLU A 260 -20.64 5.25 -3.37
C GLU A 260 -21.93 4.41 -3.33
N LYS A 261 -22.44 4.04 -4.51
CA LYS A 261 -23.69 3.24 -4.63
C LYS A 261 -23.62 1.85 -3.99
N GLU A 262 -22.42 1.31 -3.80
CA GLU A 262 -22.21 -0.09 -3.40
C GLU A 262 -22.09 -0.27 -1.89
N VAL A 263 -21.66 0.78 -1.17
CA VAL A 263 -21.31 0.70 0.26
C VAL A 263 -22.14 1.61 1.16
N TYR A 264 -22.92 2.54 0.61
CA TYR A 264 -23.69 3.52 1.41
C TYR A 264 -24.57 2.87 2.49
N GLN A 265 -25.28 1.78 2.17
CA GLN A 265 -26.16 1.09 3.13
C GLN A 265 -25.37 0.51 4.31
N GLN A 266 -24.24 -0.13 4.02
CA GLN A 266 -23.42 -0.79 5.05
C GLN A 266 -22.74 0.25 5.94
N SER A 267 -22.26 1.35 5.35
CA SER A 267 -21.61 2.43 6.08
C SER A 267 -22.59 3.16 7.01
N ILE A 268 -23.75 3.57 6.49
CA ILE A 268 -24.80 4.23 7.27
C ILE A 268 -25.29 3.29 8.39
N ALA A 269 -25.52 2.02 8.08
CA ALA A 269 -25.91 1.05 9.09
C ALA A 269 -24.84 0.87 10.18
N ALA A 270 -23.56 0.81 9.82
CA ALA A 270 -22.48 0.64 10.78
C ALA A 270 -22.40 1.81 11.78
N VAL A 271 -22.51 3.06 11.31
CA VAL A 271 -22.50 4.21 12.21
C VAL A 271 -23.78 4.36 13.04
N CYS A 272 -24.94 4.01 12.48
CA CYS A 272 -26.22 4.06 13.19
C CYS A 272 -26.25 3.03 14.34
N ASN A 273 -25.50 1.94 14.20
CA ASN A 273 -25.34 0.90 15.21
C ASN A 273 -24.22 1.17 16.23
N LEU A 274 -23.58 2.34 16.21
CA LEU A 274 -22.63 2.72 17.26
C LEU A 274 -23.33 2.75 18.64
N ASP A 275 -22.66 2.12 19.60
CA ASP A 275 -23.10 1.99 20.98
C ASP A 275 -22.73 3.26 21.76
N TRP A 276 -23.54 4.29 21.55
CA TRP A 276 -23.45 5.58 22.23
C TRP A 276 -24.87 6.09 22.53
N PRO A 277 -25.08 6.87 23.61
CA PRO A 277 -26.40 7.42 23.91
C PRO A 277 -26.95 8.22 22.72
N LYS A 278 -28.10 7.81 22.18
CA LYS A 278 -28.67 8.39 20.94
C LYS A 278 -28.92 9.90 21.05
N GLY A 279 -29.31 10.39 22.23
CA GLY A 279 -29.48 11.84 22.48
C GLY A 279 -28.17 12.63 22.54
N LYS A 280 -27.01 11.95 22.54
CA LYS A 280 -25.67 12.55 22.56
C LYS A 280 -24.84 12.21 21.32
N LEU A 281 -25.47 11.54 20.34
CA LEU A 281 -24.87 11.19 19.07
C LEU A 281 -25.62 11.92 17.97
N LEU A 282 -24.92 12.51 17.01
CA LEU A 282 -25.50 12.98 15.76
C LEU A 282 -24.68 12.48 14.60
N ILE A 283 -25.33 11.86 13.63
CA ILE A 283 -24.70 11.35 12.42
C ILE A 283 -25.01 12.32 11.28
N GLN A 284 -23.98 12.75 10.56
CA GLN A 284 -24.06 13.56 9.36
C GLN A 284 -23.58 12.75 8.16
N VAL A 285 -24.49 12.45 7.25
CA VAL A 285 -24.16 11.90 5.93
C VAL A 285 -23.96 13.07 4.98
N LEU A 286 -22.73 13.23 4.52
CA LEU A 286 -22.27 14.37 3.74
C LEU A 286 -22.10 13.95 2.28
N ASP A 287 -23.11 14.19 1.46
CA ASP A 287 -23.20 13.68 0.09
C ASP A 287 -22.76 14.74 -0.95
N ASP A 288 -21.67 14.45 -1.65
CA ASP A 288 -21.12 15.21 -2.79
C ASP A 288 -21.35 14.49 -4.14
N SER A 289 -22.25 13.49 -4.18
CA SER A 289 -22.60 12.75 -5.40
C SER A 289 -23.23 13.67 -6.45
N ASP A 290 -22.86 13.50 -7.72
CA ASP A 290 -23.45 14.22 -8.86
C ASP A 290 -24.62 13.45 -9.50
N ASP A 291 -24.68 12.13 -9.30
CA ASP A 291 -25.75 11.27 -9.80
C ASP A 291 -27.03 11.37 -8.95
N PRO A 292 -28.16 11.87 -9.51
CA PRO A 292 -29.42 12.00 -8.77
C PRO A 292 -29.99 10.67 -8.26
N ALA A 293 -29.71 9.56 -8.96
CA ALA A 293 -30.16 8.24 -8.50
C ALA A 293 -29.43 7.83 -7.21
N THR A 294 -28.12 8.07 -7.15
CA THR A 294 -27.32 7.83 -5.93
C THR A 294 -27.76 8.73 -4.78
N GLN A 295 -27.97 10.03 -5.03
CA GLN A 295 -28.46 10.96 -4.02
C GLN A 295 -29.80 10.48 -3.43
N SER A 296 -30.72 10.01 -4.28
CA SER A 296 -32.03 9.52 -3.85
C SER A 296 -31.89 8.29 -2.96
N LEU A 297 -31.05 7.33 -3.33
CA LEU A 297 -30.80 6.12 -2.54
C LEU A 297 -30.20 6.44 -1.16
N ILE A 298 -29.19 7.31 -1.09
CA ILE A 298 -28.57 7.71 0.18
C ILE A 298 -29.60 8.43 1.05
N LYS A 299 -30.39 9.34 0.48
CA LYS A 299 -31.43 10.08 1.19
C LYS A 299 -32.52 9.15 1.73
N GLU A 300 -32.97 8.17 0.95
CA GLU A 300 -33.95 7.16 1.38
C GLU A 300 -33.43 6.32 2.55
N GLU A 301 -32.18 5.87 2.50
CA GLU A 301 -31.58 5.11 3.60
C GLU A 301 -31.45 5.96 4.88
N VAL A 302 -31.07 7.24 4.76
CA VAL A 302 -31.07 8.16 5.91
C VAL A 302 -32.47 8.31 6.49
N GLN A 303 -33.50 8.50 5.67
CA GLN A 303 -34.88 8.63 6.13
C GLN A 303 -35.37 7.38 6.84
N LYS A 304 -35.01 6.19 6.35
CA LYS A 304 -35.31 4.92 7.01
C LYS A 304 -34.69 4.86 8.42
N TRP A 305 -33.41 5.21 8.58
CA TRP A 305 -32.77 5.25 9.90
C TRP A 305 -33.35 6.33 10.82
N GLN A 306 -33.80 7.46 10.29
CA GLN A 306 -34.54 8.47 11.07
C GLN A 306 -35.85 7.89 11.64
N GLN A 307 -36.59 7.10 10.86
CA GLN A 307 -37.82 6.43 11.30
C GLN A 307 -37.56 5.36 12.36
N GLU A 308 -36.40 4.70 12.30
CA GLU A 308 -35.94 3.75 13.32
C GLU A 308 -35.45 4.44 14.61
N GLY A 309 -35.43 5.77 14.65
CA GLY A 309 -35.07 6.56 15.83
C GLY A 309 -33.59 6.93 15.93
N ALA A 310 -32.81 6.75 14.86
CA ALA A 310 -31.44 7.25 14.81
C ALA A 310 -31.42 8.77 14.62
N ASN A 311 -30.56 9.47 15.37
CA ASN A 311 -30.30 10.89 15.16
C ASN A 311 -29.30 11.07 14.01
N ILE A 312 -29.81 11.10 12.78
CA ILE A 312 -29.03 11.18 11.54
C ILE A 312 -29.57 12.28 10.63
N LEU A 313 -28.66 12.97 9.93
CA LEU A 313 -28.96 14.05 9.00
C LEU A 313 -28.31 13.78 7.64
N TYR A 314 -29.09 13.97 6.58
CA TYR A 314 -28.59 13.98 5.21
C TYR A 314 -28.26 15.41 4.80
N ARG A 315 -27.07 15.62 4.21
CA ARG A 315 -26.64 16.92 3.73
C ARG A 315 -25.99 16.78 2.36
N HIS A 316 -26.56 17.46 1.37
CA HIS A 316 -26.01 17.53 0.02
C HIS A 316 -25.57 18.96 -0.31
N ARG A 317 -24.45 19.10 -1.02
CA ARG A 317 -23.96 20.39 -1.54
C ARG A 317 -24.16 20.46 -3.04
N VAL A 318 -24.74 21.58 -3.49
CA VAL A 318 -24.92 21.85 -4.94
C VAL A 318 -23.59 22.18 -5.62
N ILE A 319 -22.66 22.83 -4.91
CA ILE A 319 -21.35 23.22 -5.44
C ILE A 319 -20.28 22.39 -4.73
N ARG A 320 -19.54 21.59 -5.50
CA ARG A 320 -18.48 20.68 -5.01
C ARG A 320 -17.11 21.37 -4.91
N ASP A 321 -17.08 22.52 -4.27
CA ASP A 321 -15.81 23.21 -4.01
C ASP A 321 -15.06 22.51 -2.88
N GLY A 322 -13.74 22.32 -3.08
CA GLY A 322 -12.84 21.75 -2.08
C GLY A 322 -12.98 20.24 -1.83
N TYR A 323 -13.72 19.51 -2.66
CA TYR A 323 -13.94 18.06 -2.53
C TYR A 323 -14.29 17.64 -1.08
N LYS A 324 -13.69 16.54 -0.57
CA LYS A 324 -13.89 16.03 0.80
C LYS A 324 -13.64 17.09 1.87
N ALA A 325 -12.53 17.83 1.77
CA ALA A 325 -12.17 18.89 2.72
C ALA A 325 -13.25 19.98 2.80
N GLY A 326 -13.76 20.42 1.64
CA GLY A 326 -14.84 21.41 1.57
C GLY A 326 -16.15 20.88 2.14
N ASN A 327 -16.42 19.58 1.98
CA ASN A 327 -17.65 18.96 2.49
C ASN A 327 -17.64 18.93 4.01
N LEU A 328 -16.54 18.44 4.60
CA LEU A 328 -16.30 18.44 6.03
C LEU A 328 -16.35 19.87 6.60
N LYS A 329 -15.67 20.82 5.97
CA LYS A 329 -15.70 22.25 6.36
C LYS A 329 -17.12 22.80 6.41
N SER A 330 -17.88 22.58 5.34
CA SER A 330 -19.24 23.11 5.21
C SER A 330 -20.19 22.45 6.22
N ALA A 331 -19.96 21.19 6.58
CA ALA A 331 -20.69 20.51 7.66
C ALA A 331 -20.32 21.05 9.05
N MET A 332 -19.04 21.33 9.30
CA MET A 332 -18.55 21.92 10.55
C MET A 332 -19.09 23.34 10.80
N ASN A 333 -19.46 24.08 9.75
CA ASN A 333 -20.02 25.42 9.86
C ASN A 333 -21.52 25.46 10.27
N CYS A 334 -22.18 24.31 10.42
CA CYS A 334 -23.57 24.26 10.84
C CYS A 334 -23.71 24.72 12.31
N SER A 335 -24.77 25.49 12.62
CA SER A 335 -24.94 26.11 13.94
C SER A 335 -25.00 25.12 15.10
N TYR A 336 -25.59 23.95 14.88
CA TYR A 336 -25.72 22.89 15.88
C TYR A 336 -24.39 22.19 16.20
N VAL A 337 -23.35 22.31 15.36
CA VAL A 337 -22.04 21.68 15.62
C VAL A 337 -21.40 22.21 16.91
N LYS A 338 -21.74 23.44 17.30
CA LYS A 338 -21.29 24.07 18.54
C LYS A 338 -21.76 23.35 19.80
N ASP A 339 -22.81 22.54 19.70
CA ASP A 339 -23.35 21.75 20.81
C ASP A 339 -22.58 20.42 20.99
N TYR A 340 -21.60 20.12 20.12
CA TYR A 340 -20.80 18.90 20.13
C TYR A 340 -19.36 19.19 20.57
N GLU A 341 -18.76 18.25 21.30
CA GLU A 341 -17.38 18.38 21.79
C GLU A 341 -16.39 17.63 20.88
N PHE A 342 -16.84 16.52 20.29
CA PHE A 342 -16.01 15.64 19.48
C PHE A 342 -16.66 15.36 18.12
N VAL A 343 -15.84 15.14 17.10
CA VAL A 343 -16.25 14.70 15.78
C VAL A 343 -15.47 13.45 15.35
N ALA A 344 -16.18 12.37 15.03
CA ALA A 344 -15.61 11.16 14.45
C ALA A 344 -15.83 11.18 12.94
N ILE A 345 -14.80 10.85 12.15
CA ILE A 345 -14.85 10.88 10.69
C ILE A 345 -14.66 9.47 10.14
N PHE A 346 -15.57 9.02 9.28
CA PHE A 346 -15.49 7.73 8.60
C PHE A 346 -15.73 7.91 7.11
N ASP A 347 -14.85 7.36 6.28
CA ASP A 347 -15.11 7.25 4.85
C ASP A 347 -16.22 6.21 4.56
N ALA A 348 -16.88 6.34 3.41
CA ALA A 348 -18.04 5.53 3.05
C ALA A 348 -17.76 4.02 2.94
N ASP A 349 -16.51 3.61 2.78
CA ASP A 349 -16.09 2.20 2.72
C ASP A 349 -15.71 1.62 4.10
N PHE A 350 -15.76 2.43 5.17
CA PHE A 350 -15.44 2.01 6.54
C PHE A 350 -16.67 1.56 7.30
N GLN A 351 -16.49 0.49 8.08
CA GLN A 351 -17.50 -0.09 8.94
C GLN A 351 -16.94 -0.15 10.37
N PRO A 352 -17.20 0.88 11.19
CA PRO A 352 -16.75 0.88 12.57
C PRO A 352 -17.47 -0.18 13.39
N THR A 353 -16.76 -0.74 14.36
CA THR A 353 -17.34 -1.65 15.36
C THR A 353 -18.28 -0.88 16.30
N PRO A 354 -19.37 -1.49 16.80
CA PRO A 354 -20.33 -0.79 17.67
C PRO A 354 -19.69 -0.12 18.89
N ASP A 355 -18.63 -0.72 19.43
CA ASP A 355 -17.91 -0.22 20.62
C ASP A 355 -16.80 0.80 20.30
N PHE A 356 -16.67 1.26 19.04
CA PHE A 356 -15.64 2.19 18.60
C PHE A 356 -15.59 3.47 19.46
N LEU A 357 -16.73 4.14 19.69
CA LEU A 357 -16.78 5.36 20.49
C LEU A 357 -16.47 5.08 21.96
N LYS A 358 -16.93 3.95 22.49
CA LYS A 358 -16.63 3.50 23.86
C LYS A 358 -15.15 3.24 24.09
N LYS A 359 -14.41 2.82 23.06
CA LYS A 359 -12.96 2.60 23.14
C LYS A 359 -12.13 3.87 22.89
N THR A 360 -12.64 4.82 22.12
CA THR A 360 -11.89 6.01 21.68
C THR A 360 -12.14 7.24 22.55
N VAL A 361 -13.41 7.57 22.82
CA VAL A 361 -13.82 8.80 23.52
C VAL A 361 -13.26 8.89 24.96
N PRO A 362 -13.17 7.81 25.77
CA PRO A 362 -12.63 7.91 27.13
C PRO A 362 -11.18 8.42 27.23
N HIS A 363 -10.38 8.35 26.16
CA HIS A 363 -9.01 8.87 26.17
C HIS A 363 -8.92 10.39 26.30
N PHE A 364 -10.00 11.11 25.95
CA PHE A 364 -10.10 12.56 26.10
C PHE A 364 -10.47 13.00 27.51
N LYS A 365 -10.97 12.08 28.34
CA LYS A 365 -11.30 12.36 29.74
C LYS A 365 -10.02 12.71 30.51
N ASP A 366 -10.06 13.82 31.24
CA ASP A 366 -8.94 14.33 32.05
C ASP A 366 -7.66 14.57 31.22
N ASN A 367 -7.82 14.85 29.92
CA ASN A 367 -6.71 15.10 28.99
C ASN A 367 -7.08 16.19 27.98
N ASP A 368 -7.01 17.44 28.43
CA ASP A 368 -7.41 18.61 27.64
C ASP A 368 -6.44 18.93 26.49
N ASP A 369 -5.19 18.47 26.56
CA ASP A 369 -4.19 18.62 25.49
C ASP A 369 -4.39 17.62 24.33
N LEU A 370 -5.27 16.63 24.49
CA LEU A 370 -5.51 15.60 23.48
C LEU A 370 -6.47 16.11 22.42
N GLY A 371 -5.98 16.18 21.18
CA GLY A 371 -6.74 16.67 20.03
C GLY A 371 -7.28 15.58 19.11
N LEU A 372 -6.56 14.46 18.97
CA LEU A 372 -6.91 13.37 18.07
C LEU A 372 -6.68 12.01 18.73
N VAL A 373 -7.65 11.11 18.56
CA VAL A 373 -7.51 9.67 18.78
C VAL A 373 -7.75 8.96 17.45
N GLN A 374 -6.72 8.29 16.92
CA GLN A 374 -6.79 7.53 15.68
C GLN A 374 -6.84 6.04 15.96
N ALA A 375 -7.77 5.34 15.33
CA ALA A 375 -7.84 3.88 15.35
C ALA A 375 -7.15 3.25 14.13
N ARG A 376 -6.83 1.96 14.26
CA ARG A 376 -6.16 1.18 13.24
C ARG A 376 -7.11 0.74 12.13
N TRP A 377 -6.60 0.72 10.90
CA TRP A 377 -7.30 0.14 9.77
C TRP A 377 -7.06 -1.36 9.68
N SER A 378 -8.12 -2.10 9.39
CA SER A 378 -8.08 -3.54 9.19
C SER A 378 -8.81 -3.88 7.88
N PHE A 379 -8.18 -4.70 7.05
CA PHE A 379 -8.65 -4.96 5.70
C PHE A 379 -9.34 -6.33 5.61
N VAL A 380 -10.60 -6.34 5.18
CA VAL A 380 -11.41 -7.57 5.08
C VAL A 380 -10.90 -8.49 3.96
N ASN A 381 -10.41 -7.93 2.86
CA ASN A 381 -10.03 -8.65 1.65
C ASN A 381 -8.51 -8.80 1.42
N ARG A 382 -7.73 -8.75 2.50
CA ARG A 382 -6.26 -8.79 2.46
C ARG A 382 -5.67 -10.03 1.77
N ASP A 383 -6.42 -11.14 1.74
CA ASP A 383 -5.95 -12.43 1.22
C ASP A 383 -6.54 -12.79 -0.16
N GLU A 384 -7.27 -11.87 -0.81
CA GLU A 384 -7.91 -12.14 -2.12
C GLU A 384 -6.92 -12.38 -3.26
N ASN A 385 -5.85 -11.57 -3.37
CA ASN A 385 -4.87 -11.70 -4.44
C ASN A 385 -3.47 -11.20 -4.00
N LEU A 386 -2.45 -11.41 -4.85
CA LEU A 386 -1.07 -11.01 -4.51
C LEU A 386 -0.94 -9.49 -4.30
N LEU A 387 -1.71 -8.69 -5.03
CA LEU A 387 -1.67 -7.24 -4.96
C LEU A 387 -2.26 -6.73 -3.63
N THR A 388 -3.42 -7.24 -3.21
CA THR A 388 -4.03 -6.91 -1.92
C THR A 388 -3.15 -7.37 -0.76
N ARG A 389 -2.45 -8.50 -0.90
CA ARG A 389 -1.45 -8.95 0.10
C ARG A 389 -0.26 -8.01 0.21
N LEU A 390 0.31 -7.55 -0.91
CA LEU A 390 1.42 -6.60 -0.91
C LEU A 390 1.01 -5.23 -0.37
N GLN A 391 -0.17 -4.73 -0.75
CA GLN A 391 -0.75 -3.51 -0.20
C GLN A 391 -0.98 -3.64 1.31
N ASN A 392 -1.55 -4.76 1.76
CA ASN A 392 -1.76 -5.03 3.17
C ASN A 392 -0.45 -5.03 3.96
N ILE A 393 0.63 -5.64 3.45
CA ILE A 393 1.94 -5.61 4.11
C ILE A 393 2.45 -4.16 4.27
N ASN A 394 2.37 -3.36 3.20
CA ASN A 394 2.86 -1.98 3.23
C ASN A 394 2.03 -1.11 4.20
N LEU A 395 0.69 -1.19 4.12
CA LEU A 395 -0.21 -0.43 4.99
C LEU A 395 -0.13 -0.90 6.45
N SER A 396 0.01 -2.21 6.68
CA SER A 396 0.20 -2.76 8.03
C SER A 396 1.49 -2.25 8.66
N PHE A 397 2.58 -2.12 7.89
CA PHE A 397 3.81 -1.52 8.40
C PHE A 397 3.57 -0.06 8.84
N HIS A 398 2.90 0.73 7.99
CA HIS A 398 2.61 2.13 8.31
C HIS A 398 1.76 2.27 9.59
N PHE A 399 0.67 1.51 9.73
CA PHE A 399 -0.21 1.62 10.90
C PHE A 399 0.35 0.95 12.16
N GLU A 400 0.82 -0.29 12.07
CA GLU A 400 1.23 -1.06 13.26
C GLU A 400 2.62 -0.67 13.78
N VAL A 401 3.50 -0.16 12.92
CA VAL A 401 4.87 0.19 13.28
C VAL A 401 5.02 1.70 13.36
N GLU A 402 4.85 2.41 12.25
CA GLU A 402 5.19 3.83 12.16
C GLU A 402 4.27 4.69 13.05
N GLN A 403 2.95 4.57 12.92
CA GLN A 403 2.01 5.36 13.72
C GLN A 403 2.00 4.99 15.19
N GLN A 404 2.13 3.70 15.51
CA GLN A 404 2.21 3.25 16.89
C GLN A 404 3.45 3.79 17.60
N VAL A 405 4.62 3.70 16.96
CA VAL A 405 5.89 4.20 17.53
C VAL A 405 5.85 5.72 17.66
N ASN A 406 5.45 6.43 16.61
CA ASN A 406 5.40 7.89 16.63
C ASN A 406 4.35 8.41 17.62
N GLY A 407 3.19 7.76 17.73
CA GLY A 407 2.17 8.10 18.72
C GLY A 407 2.65 7.96 20.17
N ILE A 408 3.53 6.99 20.48
CA ILE A 408 4.04 6.76 21.84
C ILE A 408 5.26 7.65 22.16
N PHE A 409 6.21 7.76 21.23
CA PHE A 409 7.49 8.44 21.50
C PHE A 409 7.53 9.91 21.08
N ILE A 410 6.72 10.30 20.08
CA ILE A 410 6.72 11.64 19.48
C ILE A 410 5.40 12.38 19.77
N ASN A 411 4.33 11.65 20.12
CA ASN A 411 2.95 12.17 20.28
C ASN A 411 2.41 12.87 19.02
N PHE A 412 2.95 12.51 17.86
CA PHE A 412 2.55 13.02 16.55
C PHE A 412 2.54 11.90 15.53
N PHE A 413 1.52 11.89 14.69
CA PHE A 413 1.43 11.10 13.47
C PHE A 413 0.38 11.77 12.57
N GLY A 414 0.43 11.49 11.27
CA GLY A 414 -0.58 12.01 10.33
C GLY A 414 -1.96 11.41 10.60
N PHE A 415 -2.99 12.26 10.59
CA PHE A 415 -4.36 11.75 10.52
C PHE A 415 -4.57 11.06 9.18
N ASN A 416 -5.22 9.90 9.19
CA ASN A 416 -5.37 9.05 8.00
C ASN A 416 -6.58 9.40 7.13
N GLY A 417 -7.26 10.50 7.44
CA GLY A 417 -8.48 10.93 6.73
C GLY A 417 -9.76 10.25 7.20
N THR A 418 -9.70 9.20 8.02
CA THR A 418 -10.85 8.42 8.51
C THR A 418 -10.48 7.62 9.76
N ALA A 419 -11.47 7.04 10.44
CA ALA A 419 -11.32 6.22 11.63
C ALA A 419 -10.65 6.96 12.81
N GLY A 420 -10.82 8.27 12.89
CA GLY A 420 -10.31 9.11 13.97
C GLY A 420 -11.39 9.97 14.59
N VAL A 421 -11.24 10.19 15.90
CA VAL A 421 -12.06 11.11 16.70
C VAL A 421 -11.24 12.34 17.00
N TRP A 422 -11.75 13.49 16.59
CA TRP A 422 -11.17 14.80 16.84
C TRP A 422 -11.93 15.52 17.94
N ARG A 423 -11.20 16.24 18.79
CA ARG A 423 -11.79 17.30 19.60
C ARG A 423 -12.10 18.48 18.68
N ILE A 424 -13.35 18.96 18.67
CA ILE A 424 -13.77 20.03 17.75
C ILE A 424 -12.95 21.30 17.94
N LYS A 425 -12.65 21.65 19.20
CA LYS A 425 -11.77 22.78 19.53
C LYS A 425 -10.38 22.69 18.86
N THR A 426 -9.82 21.49 18.73
CA THR A 426 -8.54 21.29 18.03
C THR A 426 -8.65 21.64 16.54
N LEU A 427 -9.77 21.27 15.90
CA LEU A 427 -10.02 21.63 14.50
C LEU A 427 -10.20 23.15 14.36
N GLU A 428 -10.92 23.79 15.28
CA GLU A 428 -11.11 25.24 15.30
C GLU A 428 -9.80 26.01 15.50
N ASP A 429 -9.01 25.63 16.50
CA ASP A 429 -7.72 26.24 16.81
C ASP A 429 -6.71 26.09 15.67
N ALA A 430 -6.76 24.96 14.94
CA ALA A 430 -5.93 24.76 13.77
C ALA A 430 -6.37 25.62 12.57
N GLY A 431 -7.58 26.18 12.56
CA GLY A 431 -8.15 26.97 11.45
C GLY A 431 -9.11 26.18 10.53
N GLY A 432 -9.56 25.00 10.96
CA GLY A 432 -10.52 24.16 10.25
C GLY A 432 -9.94 23.44 9.02
N TRP A 433 -10.83 22.80 8.26
CA TRP A 433 -10.47 22.10 7.02
C TRP A 433 -10.13 23.10 5.90
N LEU A 434 -8.96 22.92 5.29
CA LEU A 434 -8.48 23.76 4.19
C LEU A 434 -8.67 23.06 2.85
N GLU A 435 -9.36 23.73 1.93
CA GLU A 435 -9.73 23.19 0.60
C GLU A 435 -8.59 23.26 -0.43
N ARG A 436 -7.50 23.97 -0.11
CA ARG A 436 -6.36 24.22 -1.02
C ARG A 436 -5.50 22.97 -1.27
N THR A 437 -5.53 22.01 -0.36
CA THR A 437 -4.64 20.84 -0.37
C THR A 437 -5.44 19.58 -0.72
N THR A 438 -4.82 18.69 -1.51
CA THR A 438 -5.36 17.34 -1.77
C THR A 438 -5.06 16.36 -0.65
N VAL A 439 -4.32 16.80 0.37
CA VAL A 439 -3.90 16.03 1.55
C VAL A 439 -4.36 16.78 2.79
N GLU A 440 -5.68 16.98 2.91
CA GLU A 440 -6.31 17.79 3.94
C GLU A 440 -6.15 17.20 5.34
N ASP A 441 -6.04 15.88 5.42
CA ASP A 441 -5.91 15.07 6.63
C ASP A 441 -4.55 15.27 7.31
N MET A 442 -3.46 15.23 6.55
CA MET A 442 -2.14 15.56 7.07
C MET A 442 -2.02 17.03 7.39
N ASP A 443 -2.54 17.92 6.54
CA ASP A 443 -2.45 19.36 6.74
C ASP A 443 -3.08 19.81 8.07
N ILE A 444 -4.28 19.32 8.38
CA ILE A 444 -4.93 19.60 9.67
C ILE A 444 -4.14 19.00 10.85
N ALA A 445 -3.59 17.79 10.70
CA ALA A 445 -2.81 17.13 11.75
C ALA A 445 -1.52 17.90 12.06
N VAL A 446 -0.79 18.34 11.03
CA VAL A 446 0.41 19.16 11.20
C VAL A 446 0.07 20.48 11.87
N ARG A 447 -0.95 21.20 11.39
CA ARG A 447 -1.36 22.48 11.99
C ARG A 447 -1.76 22.31 13.45
N ALA A 448 -2.61 21.33 13.77
CA ALA A 448 -3.00 21.05 15.15
C ALA A 448 -1.79 20.72 16.03
N HIS A 449 -0.84 19.94 15.53
CA HIS A 449 0.37 19.62 16.29
C HIS A 449 1.27 20.84 16.53
N LEU A 450 1.40 21.74 15.54
CA LEU A 450 2.11 23.01 15.69
C LEU A 450 1.45 23.95 16.72
N HIS A 451 0.14 23.81 16.92
CA HIS A 451 -0.60 24.47 18.00
C HIS A 451 -0.46 23.78 19.37
N GLY A 452 0.37 22.74 19.48
CA GLY A 452 0.69 22.04 20.74
C GLY A 452 -0.26 20.89 21.09
N TRP A 453 -1.22 20.57 20.21
CA TRP A 453 -2.12 19.44 20.44
C TRP A 453 -1.38 18.10 20.31
N LYS A 454 -1.75 17.16 21.19
CA LYS A 454 -1.18 15.81 21.25
C LYS A 454 -2.13 14.83 20.59
N PHE A 455 -1.59 13.77 19.99
CA PHE A 455 -2.35 12.71 19.35
C PHE A 455 -2.06 11.35 19.98
N ILE A 456 -3.06 10.46 19.99
CA ILE A 456 -2.93 9.07 20.46
C ILE A 456 -3.37 8.12 19.34
N PHE A 457 -2.55 7.10 19.10
CA PHE A 457 -2.88 6.01 18.18
C PHE A 457 -3.29 4.75 18.95
N LEU A 458 -4.47 4.21 18.64
CA LEU A 458 -5.03 3.01 19.26
C LEU A 458 -4.91 1.82 18.32
N ASN A 459 -3.89 0.98 18.52
CA ASN A 459 -3.65 -0.19 17.69
C ASN A 459 -4.65 -1.34 17.93
N ASP A 460 -5.25 -1.39 19.12
CA ASP A 460 -6.20 -2.44 19.52
C ASP A 460 -7.64 -2.17 19.05
N VAL A 461 -7.91 -0.97 18.53
CA VAL A 461 -9.21 -0.60 17.96
C VAL A 461 -9.11 -0.72 16.46
N GLU A 462 -9.80 -1.71 15.90
CA GLU A 462 -9.82 -1.96 14.46
C GLU A 462 -11.09 -1.41 13.83
N ASN A 463 -10.94 -0.69 12.72
CA ASN A 463 -12.02 -0.35 11.81
C ASN A 463 -11.84 -1.10 10.50
N LEU A 464 -12.92 -1.76 10.07
CA LEU A 464 -12.92 -2.60 8.89
C LEU A 464 -13.13 -1.75 7.64
N THR A 465 -12.30 -1.96 6.63
CA THR A 465 -12.40 -1.39 5.28
C THR A 465 -12.06 -2.46 4.24
N LYS A 466 -12.39 -2.19 2.97
CA LYS A 466 -12.08 -3.05 1.83
C LYS A 466 -10.99 -2.41 0.96
N LEU A 467 -9.90 -3.13 0.71
CA LEU A 467 -8.89 -2.73 -0.28
C LEU A 467 -9.53 -2.71 -1.67
N THR A 468 -9.25 -1.67 -2.44
CA THR A 468 -9.68 -1.59 -3.83
C THR A 468 -8.94 -2.65 -4.67
N GLY A 469 -9.61 -3.77 -4.94
CA GLY A 469 -9.01 -4.90 -5.66
C GLY A 469 -9.02 -4.77 -7.19
N ASN A 470 -9.71 -3.77 -7.76
CA ASN A 470 -10.05 -3.75 -9.20
C ASN A 470 -9.83 -2.42 -9.94
N SER A 471 -9.17 -1.44 -9.33
CA SER A 471 -8.82 -0.18 -10.00
C SER A 471 -7.47 -0.32 -10.73
N SER A 472 -7.36 0.30 -11.91
CA SER A 472 -6.12 0.43 -12.70
C SER A 472 -4.91 0.69 -11.80
N ILE A 473 -3.71 0.32 -12.24
CA ILE A 473 -2.44 0.66 -11.57
C ILE A 473 -2.40 2.16 -11.19
N ASP A 474 -3.12 3.01 -11.93
CA ASP A 474 -3.33 4.44 -11.67
C ASP A 474 -4.10 4.76 -10.37
N GLY A 475 -5.07 3.95 -9.97
CA GLY A 475 -5.79 4.12 -8.70
C GLY A 475 -4.91 3.78 -7.49
N ILE A 476 -4.09 2.73 -7.64
CA ILE A 476 -3.11 2.33 -6.62
C ILE A 476 -1.97 3.34 -6.56
N LEU A 477 -1.46 3.79 -7.71
CA LEU A 477 -0.49 4.89 -7.78
C LEU A 477 -1.07 6.20 -7.26
N GLY A 478 -2.36 6.47 -7.44
CA GLY A 478 -3.03 7.65 -6.87
C GLY A 478 -3.02 7.62 -5.34
N GLN A 479 -3.44 6.50 -4.75
CA GLN A 479 -3.47 6.32 -3.30
C GLN A 479 -2.05 6.27 -2.70
N CYS A 480 -1.11 5.63 -3.40
CA CYS A 480 0.30 5.61 -3.03
C CYS A 480 0.99 6.96 -3.25
N ASN A 481 0.64 7.77 -4.25
CA ASN A 481 1.22 9.10 -4.49
C ASN A 481 0.71 10.11 -3.48
N CYS A 482 -0.58 10.08 -3.10
CA CYS A 482 -1.08 10.86 -1.98
C CYS A 482 -0.36 10.46 -0.68
N SER A 483 -0.18 9.15 -0.43
CA SER A 483 0.59 8.65 0.72
C SER A 483 2.12 8.92 0.63
N ALA A 484 2.69 9.03 -0.57
CA ALA A 484 4.10 9.32 -0.78
C ALA A 484 4.41 10.82 -0.57
N CYS A 485 3.49 11.71 -0.94
CA CYS A 485 3.53 13.11 -0.51
C CYS A 485 3.51 13.21 1.02
N VAL A 486 2.71 12.39 1.70
CA VAL A 486 2.69 12.27 3.17
C VAL A 486 4.04 11.80 3.74
N CYS A 487 4.67 10.77 3.17
CA CYS A 487 6.00 10.32 3.59
C CYS A 487 7.09 11.37 3.39
N LEU A 488 7.06 12.13 2.27
CA LEU A 488 8.04 13.19 1.98
C LEU A 488 7.92 14.39 2.93
N ILE A 489 6.71 14.71 3.40
CA ILE A 489 6.48 15.80 4.36
C ILE A 489 6.87 15.36 5.79
N SER A 490 6.57 14.11 6.16
CA SER A 490 6.96 13.53 7.47
C SER A 490 8.49 13.38 7.64
N SER A 491 9.22 13.24 6.53
CA SER A 491 10.69 13.10 6.52
C SER A 491 11.45 14.40 6.23
N GLY A 492 10.76 15.55 6.21
CA GLY A 492 11.41 16.86 6.14
C GLY A 492 12.26 17.14 7.38
N PRO A 493 13.43 17.80 7.26
CA PRO A 493 14.26 18.13 8.41
C PRO A 493 13.53 19.10 9.34
N ARG A 494 13.65 18.84 10.65
CA ARG A 494 13.21 19.69 11.75
C ARG A 494 13.74 21.12 11.67
#